data_AF-A0A931S5J6-F1
#
_entry.id   AF-A0A931S5J6-F1
#
_cell.length_a   1.000
_cell.length_b   1.000
_cell.length_c   1.000
_cell.angle_alpha   90.00
_cell.angle_beta   90.00
_cell.angle_gamma   90.00
#
_symmetry.space_group_name_H-M   'P 1'
#
loop_
_entity.id
_entity.type
_entity.pdbx_description
1 polymer ?
#
loop_
_entity_poly.entity_id
_entity_poly.type
_entity_poly.pdbx_seq_one_letter_code
_entity_poly.pdbx_strand_id
1 'polypeptide(L)'
;MSSQPGTYALILRASRGRVIQVGQLALLTIRQGSYVYVGSAFGPGGLRGRVRHHLRLARRPHWHVDYLRRILRLNEVWYSHDPRRREHLWAALLRETPGCSVPARRFGASDCQCESHLFFFDSPPSIDAFRRRLHEAAHGHSPVRRARRIHIGWKTDGKKFCR
;
A
#
# COMPACT_ATOMS: atom_id res chain seq x y z
N MET A 1 0.37 -15.39 -0.61
CA MET A 1 0.32 -14.51 -1.80
C MET A 1 1.04 -15.20 -2.95
N SER A 2 0.38 -15.31 -4.10
CA SER A 2 0.89 -16.00 -5.30
C SER A 2 1.35 -14.99 -6.37
N SER A 3 1.88 -15.48 -7.49
CA SER A 3 2.25 -14.67 -8.66
C SER A 3 1.05 -14.25 -9.52
N GLN A 4 -0.19 -14.50 -9.08
CA GLN A 4 -1.37 -13.96 -9.74
C GLN A 4 -1.37 -12.42 -9.68
N PRO A 5 -1.96 -11.76 -10.68
CA PRO A 5 -2.10 -10.31 -10.68
C PRO A 5 -3.04 -9.84 -9.56
N GLY A 6 -3.10 -8.53 -9.37
CA GLY A 6 -4.08 -7.93 -8.47
C GLY A 6 -3.67 -6.56 -7.92
N THR A 7 -4.41 -6.14 -6.90
CA THR A 7 -4.25 -4.86 -6.20
C THR A 7 -3.67 -5.09 -4.80
N TYR A 8 -2.84 -4.15 -4.34
CA TYR A 8 -2.26 -4.17 -3.01
C TYR A 8 -2.26 -2.80 -2.35
N ALA A 9 -2.25 -2.80 -1.02
CA ALA A 9 -1.94 -1.66 -0.19
C ALA A 9 -0.79 -1.99 0.77
N LEU A 10 0.21 -1.12 0.85
CA LEU A 10 1.32 -1.21 1.80
C LEU A 10 0.98 -0.37 3.03
N ILE A 11 0.93 -1.00 4.20
CA ILE A 11 0.73 -0.31 5.48
C ILE A 11 2.09 -0.05 6.11
N LEU A 12 2.50 1.21 6.02
CA LEU A 12 3.81 1.72 6.40
C LEU A 12 3.69 2.55 7.70
N ARG A 13 4.64 2.45 8.62
CA ARG A 13 4.67 3.24 9.87
C ARG A 13 5.89 4.16 9.89
N ALA A 14 5.66 5.43 10.18
CA ALA A 14 6.69 6.39 10.56
C ALA A 14 6.76 6.47 12.08
N SER A 15 7.92 6.19 12.69
CA SER A 15 8.09 6.34 14.15
C SER A 15 8.44 7.77 14.56
N ARG A 16 8.98 8.57 13.65
CA ARG A 16 9.40 9.96 13.88
C ARG A 16 9.16 10.78 12.61
N GLY A 17 8.92 12.09 12.78
CA GLY A 17 8.83 13.01 11.66
C GLY A 17 10.19 13.28 11.01
N ARG A 18 10.18 13.65 9.73
CA ARG A 18 11.34 14.12 8.94
C ARG A 18 10.90 14.63 7.59
N VAL A 19 11.70 15.49 6.97
CA VAL A 19 11.52 15.86 5.56
C VAL A 19 12.41 14.93 4.73
N ILE A 20 11.88 14.43 3.62
CA ILE A 20 12.66 13.63 2.65
C ILE A 20 12.46 14.15 1.24
N GLN A 21 13.46 13.93 0.40
CA GLN A 21 13.34 14.13 -1.03
C GLN A 21 12.82 12.85 -1.69
N VAL A 22 11.74 12.98 -2.46
CA VAL A 22 11.15 11.89 -3.26
C VAL A 22 11.43 12.18 -4.73
N GLY A 23 12.34 11.40 -5.31
CA GLY A 23 12.77 11.62 -6.70
C GLY A 23 13.41 12.99 -6.91
N GLN A 24 13.25 13.54 -8.12
CA GLN A 24 13.75 14.86 -8.50
C GLN A 24 12.75 15.99 -8.24
N LEU A 25 11.52 15.69 -7.79
CA LEU A 25 10.37 16.60 -7.96
C LEU A 25 9.80 17.17 -6.65
N ALA A 26 9.95 16.51 -5.49
CA ALA A 26 9.26 16.99 -4.27
C ALA A 26 9.95 16.65 -2.95
N LEU A 27 10.00 17.64 -2.05
CA LEU A 27 10.18 17.42 -0.62
C LEU A 27 8.84 16.97 -0.01
N LEU A 28 8.90 15.93 0.81
CA LEU A 28 7.75 15.38 1.52
C LEU A 28 8.00 15.42 3.02
N THR A 29 7.12 16.12 3.74
CA THR A 29 7.10 16.12 5.20
C THR A 29 6.43 14.85 5.72
N ILE A 30 7.24 14.01 6.34
CA ILE A 30 6.80 12.81 7.04
C ILE A 30 6.51 13.18 8.48
N ARG A 31 5.33 12.80 8.96
CA ARG A 31 4.88 12.92 10.34
C ARG A 31 4.83 11.53 10.95
N GLN A 32 4.89 11.45 12.28
CA GLN A 32 4.63 10.19 12.96
C GLN A 32 3.17 9.78 12.67
N GLY A 33 2.98 8.64 12.04
CA GLY A 33 1.65 8.07 11.76
C GLY A 33 1.74 6.82 10.90
N SER A 34 0.60 6.40 10.36
CA SER A 34 0.46 5.32 9.39
C SER A 34 0.31 5.90 7.98
N TYR A 35 1.08 5.36 7.05
CA TYR A 35 1.00 5.68 5.63
C TYR A 35 0.47 4.46 4.88
N VAL A 36 -0.49 4.67 3.99
CA VAL A 36 -1.06 3.62 3.15
C VAL A 36 -0.79 3.96 1.70
N TYR A 37 -0.01 3.13 1.03
CA TYR A 37 0.26 3.26 -0.40
C TYR A 37 -0.49 2.18 -1.19
N VAL A 38 -1.28 2.58 -2.19
CA VAL A 38 -2.07 1.67 -3.03
C VAL A 38 -1.42 1.52 -4.41
N GLY A 39 -1.36 0.30 -4.91
CA GLY A 39 -0.96 0.06 -6.29
C GLY A 39 -1.45 -1.26 -6.85
N SER A 40 -1.08 -1.52 -8.10
CA SER A 40 -1.41 -2.74 -8.81
C SER A 40 -0.18 -3.52 -9.29
N ALA A 41 -0.37 -4.81 -9.50
CA ALA A 41 0.69 -5.74 -9.86
C ALA A 41 0.22 -6.70 -10.97
N PHE A 42 -0.01 -6.15 -12.16
CA PHE A 42 -0.49 -6.88 -13.34
C PHE A 42 0.62 -7.31 -14.31
N GLY A 43 1.87 -6.89 -14.05
CA GLY A 43 3.03 -7.30 -14.83
C GLY A 43 3.63 -8.64 -14.41
N PRO A 44 4.77 -9.02 -15.02
CA PRO A 44 5.47 -10.26 -14.70
C PRO A 44 5.73 -10.46 -13.20
N GLY A 45 5.45 -11.67 -12.70
CA GLY A 45 5.59 -12.03 -11.29
C GLY A 45 4.42 -11.62 -10.39
N GLY A 46 3.47 -10.83 -10.89
CA GLY A 46 2.23 -10.45 -10.21
C GLY A 46 2.42 -9.85 -8.81
N LEU A 47 1.44 -10.07 -7.94
CA LEU A 47 1.48 -9.58 -6.56
C LEU A 47 2.70 -10.10 -5.78
N ARG A 48 3.06 -11.39 -5.93
CA ARG A 48 4.27 -11.95 -5.30
C ARG A 48 5.52 -11.15 -5.65
N GLY A 49 5.75 -10.88 -6.93
CA GLY A 49 6.91 -10.15 -7.42
C GLY A 49 6.93 -8.71 -6.89
N ARG A 50 5.82 -7.98 -7.08
CA ARG A 50 5.72 -6.57 -6.69
C ARG A 50 5.91 -6.36 -5.19
N VAL A 51 5.25 -7.15 -4.36
CA VAL A 51 5.39 -7.00 -2.90
C VAL A 51 6.77 -7.48 -2.45
N ARG A 52 7.37 -8.52 -3.06
CA ARG A 52 8.75 -8.92 -2.75
C ARG A 52 9.76 -7.80 -3.01
N HIS A 53 9.56 -7.01 -4.07
CA HIS A 53 10.34 -5.80 -4.29
C HIS A 53 10.20 -4.84 -3.10
N HIS A 54 8.97 -4.48 -2.71
CA HIS A 54 8.70 -3.55 -1.61
C HIS A 54 9.16 -4.05 -0.24
N LEU A 55 9.23 -5.36 -0.03
CA LEU A 55 9.79 -5.95 1.17
C LEU A 55 11.30 -5.64 1.30
N ARG A 56 12.01 -5.62 0.17
CA ARG A 56 13.43 -5.26 0.12
C ARG A 56 13.59 -3.75 0.09
N LEU A 57 14.69 -3.26 0.65
CA LEU A 57 15.05 -1.85 0.50
C LEU A 57 15.72 -1.69 -0.86
N ALA A 58 15.13 -0.86 -1.74
CA ALA A 58 15.71 -0.58 -3.03
C ALA A 58 16.97 0.28 -2.87
N ARG A 59 18.11 -0.20 -3.39
CA ARG A 59 19.35 0.59 -3.49
C ARG A 59 19.17 1.78 -4.42
N ARG A 60 18.47 1.55 -5.54
CA ARG A 60 18.07 2.55 -6.52
C ARG A 60 16.53 2.57 -6.57
N PRO A 61 15.89 3.54 -5.90
CA PRO A 61 14.43 3.68 -5.93
C PRO A 61 13.92 3.82 -7.37
N HIS A 62 12.86 3.09 -7.71
CA HIS A 62 12.21 3.17 -9.01
C HIS A 62 10.79 3.75 -8.90
N TRP A 63 10.03 3.31 -7.89
CA TRP A 63 8.72 3.88 -7.59
C TRP A 63 8.81 4.91 -6.46
N HIS A 64 7.92 5.91 -6.44
CA HIS A 64 7.91 6.92 -5.37
C HIS A 64 7.85 6.29 -3.95
N VAL A 65 7.13 5.19 -3.78
CA VAL A 65 7.06 4.46 -2.50
C VAL A 65 8.38 3.80 -2.09
N ASP A 66 9.31 3.57 -3.01
CA ASP A 66 10.64 3.02 -2.68
C ASP A 66 11.45 4.02 -1.83
N TYR A 67 11.28 5.33 -2.07
CA TYR A 67 11.87 6.38 -1.23
C TYR A 67 11.29 6.33 0.19
N LEU A 68 9.97 6.15 0.32
CA LEU A 68 9.32 5.98 1.61
C LEU A 68 9.80 4.72 2.33
N ARG A 69 9.99 3.60 1.63
CA ARG A 69 10.41 2.35 2.25
C ARG A 69 11.74 2.45 3.00
N ARG A 70 12.63 3.35 2.61
CA ARG A 70 13.93 3.58 3.28
C ARG A 70 13.79 4.17 4.69
N ILE A 71 12.69 4.87 4.95
CA ILE A 71 12.45 5.56 6.22
C ILE A 71 11.23 5.04 6.98
N LEU A 72 10.28 4.43 6.27
CA LEU A 72 9.05 3.88 6.82
C LEU A 72 9.16 2.38 6.95
N ARG A 73 8.71 1.87 8.10
CA ARG A 73 8.65 0.43 8.36
C ARG A 73 7.41 -0.15 7.71
N LEU A 74 7.58 -1.13 6.83
CA LEU A 74 6.48 -1.92 6.30
C LEU A 74 5.99 -2.92 7.34
N ASN A 75 4.76 -2.71 7.81
CA ASN A 75 4.13 -3.49 8.87
C ASN A 75 3.19 -4.56 8.29
N GLU A 76 2.39 -4.16 7.29
CA GLU A 76 1.37 -5.02 6.71
C GLU A 76 1.24 -4.79 5.20
N VAL A 77 0.70 -5.79 4.52
CA VAL A 77 0.27 -5.70 3.13
C VAL A 77 -1.16 -6.20 3.05
N TRP A 78 -2.05 -5.38 2.54
CA TRP A 78 -3.39 -5.81 2.13
C TRP A 78 -3.33 -6.11 0.65
N TYR A 79 -3.97 -7.18 0.20
CA TYR A 79 -3.92 -7.55 -1.21
C TYR A 79 -5.17 -8.33 -1.63
N SER A 80 -5.53 -8.23 -2.90
CA SER A 80 -6.58 -9.05 -3.51
C SER A 80 -6.12 -9.51 -4.89
N HIS A 81 -6.40 -10.78 -5.21
CA HIS A 81 -6.14 -11.38 -6.52
C HIS A 81 -7.31 -11.14 -7.49
N ASP A 82 -7.96 -9.97 -7.41
CA ASP A 82 -9.00 -9.58 -8.36
C ASP A 82 -8.37 -9.42 -9.76
N PRO A 83 -8.93 -10.04 -10.81
CA PRO A 83 -8.41 -9.92 -12.17
C PRO A 83 -8.65 -8.53 -12.78
N ARG A 84 -9.50 -7.69 -12.16
CA ARG A 84 -9.69 -6.30 -12.56
C ARG A 84 -8.72 -5.39 -11.80
N ARG A 85 -8.28 -4.31 -12.43
CA ARG A 85 -7.48 -3.27 -11.75
C ARG A 85 -8.38 -2.51 -10.77
N ARG A 86 -8.22 -2.77 -9.46
CA ARG A 86 -9.02 -2.16 -8.40
C ARG A 86 -8.28 -1.04 -7.65
N GLU A 87 -7.10 -0.63 -8.10
CA GLU A 87 -6.28 0.35 -7.37
C GLU A 87 -6.94 1.72 -7.23
N HIS A 88 -7.65 2.20 -8.26
CA HIS A 88 -8.38 3.46 -8.17
C HIS A 88 -9.55 3.39 -7.19
N LEU A 89 -10.29 2.27 -7.17
CA LEU A 89 -11.36 2.03 -6.21
C LEU A 89 -10.80 2.00 -4.77
N TRP A 90 -9.69 1.30 -4.55
CA TRP A 90 -9.04 1.25 -3.23
C TRP A 90 -8.55 2.63 -2.78
N ALA A 91 -7.97 3.41 -3.71
CA ALA A 91 -7.53 4.78 -3.45
C ALA A 91 -8.71 5.68 -3.05
N ALA A 92 -9.83 5.62 -3.77
CA ALA A 92 -11.04 6.38 -3.45
C ALA A 92 -11.60 6.02 -2.06
N LEU A 93 -11.76 4.71 -1.78
CA LEU A 93 -12.29 4.26 -0.48
C LEU A 93 -11.37 4.65 0.68
N LEU A 94 -10.04 4.55 0.52
CA LEU A 94 -9.11 4.98 1.55
C LEU A 94 -9.18 6.49 1.77
N ARG A 95 -9.29 7.28 0.71
CA ARG A 95 -9.43 8.74 0.77
C ARG A 95 -10.64 9.19 1.59
N GLU A 96 -11.75 8.47 1.43
CA GLU A 96 -13.01 8.70 2.14
C GLU A 96 -13.04 8.09 3.54
N THR A 97 -11.99 7.37 3.97
CA THR A 97 -11.95 6.79 5.31
C THR A 97 -11.77 7.90 6.35
N PRO A 98 -12.57 7.91 7.44
CA PRO A 98 -12.39 8.89 8.51
C PRO A 98 -10.95 8.95 9.04
N GLY A 99 -10.44 10.15 9.24
CA GLY A 99 -9.05 10.38 9.66
C GLY A 99 -8.00 10.27 8.55
N CYS A 100 -8.41 10.08 7.29
CA CYS A 100 -7.51 10.13 6.14
C CYS A 100 -7.10 11.56 5.80
N SER A 101 -5.81 11.78 5.53
CA SER A 101 -5.33 12.96 4.80
C SER A 101 -4.41 12.56 3.64
N VAL A 102 -4.21 13.47 2.68
CA VAL A 102 -3.34 13.27 1.53
C VAL A 102 -2.01 13.98 1.79
N PRO A 103 -0.93 13.26 2.15
CA PRO A 103 0.36 13.88 2.50
C PRO A 103 1.10 14.42 1.28
N ALA A 104 0.80 13.91 0.08
CA ALA A 104 1.38 14.37 -1.18
C ALA A 104 0.38 14.16 -2.30
N ARG A 105 -0.03 15.25 -2.95
CA ARG A 105 -0.86 15.19 -4.16
C ARG A 105 -0.06 14.57 -5.30
N ARG A 106 -0.76 13.85 -6.17
CA ARG A 106 -0.24 13.13 -7.34
C ARG A 106 0.80 12.04 -7.03
N PHE A 107 1.00 11.70 -5.76
CA PHE A 107 1.99 10.69 -5.37
C PHE A 107 1.60 9.31 -5.90
N GLY A 108 2.39 8.78 -6.83
CA GLY A 108 2.14 7.49 -7.45
C GLY A 108 0.88 7.46 -8.32
N ALA A 109 0.41 8.63 -8.75
CA ALA A 109 -0.78 8.80 -9.58
C ALA A 109 -0.46 9.47 -10.92
N SER A 110 0.79 9.40 -11.39
CA SER A 110 1.28 10.12 -12.58
C SER A 110 0.56 9.72 -13.87
N ASP A 111 0.06 8.49 -13.94
CA ASP A 111 -0.61 7.88 -15.09
C ASP A 111 -2.14 7.78 -14.93
N CYS A 112 -2.71 8.41 -13.90
CA CYS A 112 -4.16 8.38 -13.65
C CYS A 112 -4.67 9.73 -13.12
N GLN A 113 -5.98 9.86 -12.91
CA GLN A 113 -6.61 11.07 -12.39
C GLN A 113 -6.82 11.05 -10.86
N CYS A 114 -6.30 10.03 -10.16
CA CYS A 114 -6.41 9.99 -8.71
C CYS A 114 -5.70 11.20 -8.06
N GLU A 115 -6.29 11.73 -6.99
CA GLU A 115 -5.65 12.80 -6.23
C GLU A 115 -4.29 12.34 -5.67
N SER A 116 -4.22 11.10 -5.18
CA SER A 116 -3.00 10.45 -4.73
C SER A 116 -3.22 8.95 -4.60
N HIS A 117 -2.13 8.19 -4.61
CA HIS A 117 -2.11 6.79 -4.19
C HIS A 117 -1.45 6.60 -2.82
N LEU A 118 -1.07 7.71 -2.16
CA LEU A 118 -0.51 7.73 -0.81
C LEU A 118 -1.46 8.47 0.14
N PHE A 119 -1.78 7.82 1.24
CA PHE A 119 -2.69 8.32 2.26
C PHE A 119 -2.03 8.27 3.63
N PHE A 120 -2.40 9.19 4.51
CA PHE A 120 -1.92 9.28 5.89
C PHE A 120 -3.08 9.14 6.87
N PHE A 121 -2.80 8.48 7.98
CA PHE A 121 -3.67 8.36 9.14
C PHE A 121 -2.83 8.46 10.42
N ASP A 122 -3.34 9.07 11.48
CA ASP A 122 -2.65 9.10 12.77
C ASP A 122 -2.47 7.69 13.35
N SER A 123 -3.47 6.82 13.13
CA SER A 123 -3.45 5.38 13.45
C SER A 123 -3.78 4.52 12.22
N PRO A 124 -3.27 3.28 12.10
CA PRO A 124 -3.54 2.44 10.94
C PRO A 124 -5.05 2.23 10.71
N PRO A 125 -5.56 2.36 9.47
CA PRO A 125 -6.97 2.12 9.20
C PRO A 125 -7.34 0.65 9.44
N SER A 126 -8.60 0.39 9.83
CA SER A 126 -9.11 -0.96 10.07
C SER A 126 -9.33 -1.70 8.76
N ILE A 127 -8.68 -2.86 8.61
CA ILE A 127 -8.89 -3.74 7.45
C ILE A 127 -10.33 -4.25 7.37
N ASP A 128 -10.99 -4.48 8.50
CA ASP A 128 -12.36 -5.02 8.51
C ASP A 128 -13.37 -3.95 8.11
N ALA A 129 -13.15 -2.69 8.54
CA ALA A 129 -13.92 -1.57 8.04
C ALA A 129 -13.71 -1.36 6.54
N PHE A 130 -12.44 -1.45 6.07
CA PHE A 130 -12.12 -1.36 4.65
C PHE A 130 -12.80 -2.47 3.82
N ARG A 131 -12.78 -3.72 4.30
CA ARG A 131 -13.45 -4.86 3.67
C ARG A 131 -14.96 -4.65 3.54
N ARG A 132 -15.63 -4.14 4.58
CA ARG A 132 -17.07 -3.84 4.55
C ARG A 132 -17.41 -2.80 3.49
N ARG A 133 -16.72 -1.64 3.52
CA ARG A 133 -16.93 -0.57 2.54
C ARG A 133 -16.64 -1.02 1.10
N LEU A 134 -15.64 -1.87 0.91
CA LEU A 134 -15.32 -2.41 -0.40
C LEU A 134 -16.40 -3.38 -0.91
N HIS A 135 -16.98 -4.18 -0.02
CA HIS A 135 -18.08 -5.08 -0.36
C HIS A 135 -19.34 -4.30 -0.74
N GLU A 136 -19.64 -3.21 -0.04
CA GLU A 136 -20.75 -2.28 -0.34
C GLU A 136 -20.53 -1.55 -1.68
N ALA A 137 -19.32 -1.06 -1.94
CA ALA A 137 -19.03 -0.28 -3.15
C ALA A 137 -18.85 -1.13 -4.42
N ALA A 138 -18.52 -2.42 -4.30
CA ALA A 138 -18.24 -3.28 -5.45
C ALA A 138 -18.59 -4.74 -5.17
N HIS A 139 -19.86 -5.08 -5.38
CA HIS A 139 -20.32 -6.47 -5.40
C HIS A 139 -19.47 -7.29 -6.40
N GLY A 140 -18.93 -8.42 -5.94
CA GLY A 140 -18.03 -9.27 -6.74
C GLY A 140 -16.55 -8.88 -6.73
N HIS A 141 -16.12 -7.95 -5.88
CA HIS A 141 -14.69 -7.75 -5.62
C HIS A 141 -14.06 -8.99 -4.97
N SER A 142 -12.92 -9.46 -5.48
CA SER A 142 -12.24 -10.63 -4.90
C SER A 142 -11.79 -10.40 -3.45
N PRO A 143 -11.77 -11.41 -2.57
CA PRO A 143 -11.49 -11.21 -1.15
C PRO A 143 -10.18 -10.48 -0.84
N VAL A 144 -10.23 -9.51 0.07
CA VAL A 144 -9.03 -8.81 0.56
C VAL A 144 -8.36 -9.63 1.66
N ARG A 145 -7.13 -10.04 1.40
CA ARG A 145 -6.27 -10.77 2.33
C ARG A 145 -5.25 -9.84 2.97
N ARG A 146 -4.73 -10.25 4.13
CA ARG A 146 -3.70 -9.53 4.88
C ARG A 146 -2.45 -10.38 5.03
N ALA A 147 -1.29 -9.76 4.89
CA ALA A 147 0.00 -10.28 5.33
C ALA A 147 0.58 -9.32 6.36
N ARG A 148 1.03 -9.83 7.51
CA ARG A 148 1.69 -9.05 8.56
C ARG A 148 3.12 -9.52 8.76
N ARG A 149 4.00 -8.59 9.13
CA ARG A 149 5.34 -8.93 9.59
C ARG A 149 5.28 -9.54 10.99
N ILE A 150 5.93 -10.69 11.20
CA ILE A 150 6.13 -11.35 12.49
C ILE A 150 7.64 -11.46 12.78
N HIS A 151 8.03 -11.75 14.03
CA HIS A 151 9.44 -11.80 14.47
C HIS A 151 10.34 -12.70 13.59
N ILE A 152 9.78 -13.74 12.95
CA ILE A 152 10.50 -14.72 12.12
C ILE A 152 10.20 -14.65 10.61
N GLY A 153 9.42 -13.66 10.13
CA GLY A 153 9.02 -13.59 8.72
C GLY A 153 7.71 -12.83 8.47
N TRP A 154 6.93 -13.26 7.49
CA TRP A 154 5.58 -12.72 7.22
C TRP A 154 4.53 -13.81 7.46
N LYS A 155 3.38 -13.45 8.03
CA LYS A 155 2.24 -14.36 8.23
C LYS A 155 1.04 -13.81 7.48
N THR A 156 0.38 -14.63 6.68
CA THR A 156 -0.91 -14.27 6.08
C THR A 156 -2.04 -14.74 6.97
N ASP A 157 -3.21 -14.10 6.88
CA ASP A 157 -4.45 -14.69 7.37
C ASP A 157 -4.66 -16.03 6.61
N GLY A 158 -4.24 -17.16 7.19
CA GLY A 158 -4.56 -18.52 6.72
C GLY A 158 -3.46 -19.51 6.30
N LYS A 159 -2.14 -19.21 6.29
CA LYS A 159 -1.00 -20.17 6.16
C LYS A 159 0.38 -19.46 6.19
N LYS A 160 1.48 -20.17 6.51
CA LYS A 160 2.86 -19.63 6.62
C LYS A 160 3.40 -19.11 5.27
N PHE A 161 4.13 -18.01 5.27
CA PHE A 161 4.83 -17.45 4.11
C PHE A 161 6.25 -18.04 4.04
N CYS A 162 6.57 -18.78 2.98
CA CYS A 162 7.96 -19.16 2.71
C CYS A 162 8.72 -18.00 2.07
N ARG A 163 9.99 -17.87 2.49
CA ARG A 163 10.95 -16.78 2.19
C ARG A 163 11.19 -16.52 0.70
#